data_AF-A0A945NLW9-F1
#
_entry.id   AF-A0A945NLW9-F1
#
_cell.length_a   1.000
_cell.length_b   1.000
_cell.length_c   1.000
_cell.angle_alpha   90.00
_cell.angle_beta   90.00
_cell.angle_gamma   90.00
#
_symmetry.space_group_name_H-M   'P 1'
#
loop_
_entity.id
_entity.type
_entity.pdbx_description
1 polymer ?
#
loop_
_entity_poly.entity_id
_entity_poly.type
_entity_poly.pdbx_seq_one_letter_code
_entity_poly.pdbx_strand_id
1 'polypeptide(L)'
;MTQGPQNSPEHTHDHAADTHRPGPQSESDDTQFNWRIHHPFEDVENRVAVEVAPWKGLIPRWRFVVPGDFKGPSRWGVGPAGSGEIDEDVKRPAKDGPIQMVNGPLVVWFGGHESLSTKRSAYLVFDGEPPHYVAFGHAETVGGPPGNLEGISFGDDHPTHPNAHIDPSHSHSQPTPPPPSAGFDPHAGHDHDHSHDDHDHSVHNH
;
A
#
# COMPACT_ATOMS: atom_id res chain seq x y z
N MET A 1 1.44 69.71 -27.17
CA MET A 1 1.52 68.66 -28.22
C MET A 1 2.54 67.67 -27.67
N THR A 2 2.31 66.38 -27.44
CA THR A 2 1.24 65.40 -27.74
C THR A 2 1.71 64.15 -26.97
N GLN A 3 0.92 63.59 -26.04
CA GLN A 3 0.29 62.24 -26.13
C GLN A 3 1.19 61.12 -26.70
N GLY A 4 1.35 59.93 -26.12
CA GLY A 4 0.67 59.28 -25.00
C GLY A 4 1.31 57.89 -24.72
N PRO A 5 0.83 57.15 -23.71
CA PRO A 5 1.32 55.80 -23.39
C PRO A 5 0.67 54.75 -24.31
N GLN A 6 1.44 53.75 -24.74
CA GLN A 6 0.92 52.61 -25.50
C GLN A 6 0.71 51.37 -24.61
N ASN A 7 -0.45 50.78 -24.84
CA ASN A 7 -1.09 49.66 -24.18
C ASN A 7 -0.36 48.32 -24.33
N SER A 8 -0.65 47.44 -23.36
CA SER A 8 -0.37 46.00 -23.25
C SER A 8 -0.88 45.16 -24.45
N PRO A 9 -0.51 43.86 -24.49
CA PRO A 9 -1.49 42.89 -23.99
C PRO A 9 -0.90 41.81 -23.08
N GLU A 10 -1.82 41.29 -22.28
CA GLU A 10 -1.73 40.15 -21.38
C GLU A 10 -1.18 38.90 -22.08
N HIS A 11 -0.24 38.22 -21.43
CA HIS A 11 0.04 36.80 -21.67
C HIS A 11 -0.33 36.05 -20.40
N THR A 12 -1.62 35.72 -20.31
CA THR A 12 -2.13 34.56 -19.57
C THR A 12 -1.51 33.31 -20.18
N HIS A 13 -0.66 32.63 -19.42
CA HIS A 13 -0.39 31.22 -19.64
C HIS A 13 -1.00 30.44 -18.48
N ASP A 14 -2.23 30.00 -18.70
CA ASP A 14 -2.73 28.77 -18.10
C ASP A 14 -1.90 27.62 -18.67
N HIS A 15 -1.03 27.05 -17.84
CA HIS A 15 -0.64 25.66 -17.97
C HIS A 15 -0.72 25.02 -16.58
N ALA A 16 -1.89 24.46 -16.31
CA ALA A 16 -2.01 23.27 -15.50
C ALA A 16 -1.03 22.22 -16.05
N ALA A 17 0.00 21.92 -15.27
CA ALA A 17 0.79 20.72 -15.41
C ALA A 17 1.37 20.39 -14.03
N ASP A 18 0.70 19.44 -13.39
CA ASP A 18 1.32 18.40 -12.57
C ASP A 18 2.45 18.87 -11.66
N THR A 19 2.06 19.43 -10.52
CA THR A 19 2.93 19.39 -9.36
C THR A 19 3.08 17.91 -8.98
N HIS A 20 4.08 17.23 -9.54
CA HIS A 20 4.66 16.04 -8.92
C HIS A 20 5.25 16.49 -7.58
N ARG A 21 4.35 16.71 -6.60
CA ARG A 21 4.72 16.78 -5.20
C ARG A 21 5.22 15.38 -4.88
N PRO A 22 6.51 15.20 -4.57
CA PRO A 22 6.94 13.96 -3.98
C PRO A 22 6.03 13.74 -2.77
N GLY A 23 5.36 12.58 -2.70
CA GLY A 23 4.69 12.16 -1.47
C GLY A 23 5.68 12.29 -0.30
N PRO A 24 5.19 12.47 0.94
CA PRO A 24 6.07 12.67 2.08
C PRO A 24 7.19 11.62 2.03
N GLN A 25 8.43 12.11 1.95
CA GLN A 25 9.60 11.24 1.97
C GLN A 25 9.52 10.48 3.29
N SER A 26 9.27 9.18 3.20
CA SER A 26 9.27 8.29 4.35
C SER A 26 10.62 8.47 5.03
N GLU A 27 10.62 9.04 6.23
CA GLU A 27 11.79 9.11 7.10
C GLU A 27 12.13 7.68 7.51
N SER A 28 12.95 7.02 6.71
CA SER A 28 13.54 5.75 7.06
C SER A 28 14.92 5.71 6.46
N ASP A 29 15.93 5.85 7.33
CA ASP A 29 17.21 5.18 7.14
C ASP A 29 16.95 3.79 6.52
N ASP A 30 17.60 3.51 5.38
CA ASP A 30 17.43 2.33 4.51
C ASP A 30 16.85 1.09 5.23
N THR A 31 15.58 0.75 4.98
CA THR A 31 15.00 -0.55 5.41
C THR A 31 15.86 -1.70 4.90
N GLN A 32 16.08 -2.73 5.72
CA GLN A 32 16.87 -3.90 5.34
C GLN A 32 16.18 -4.76 4.28
N PHE A 33 14.87 -4.64 4.16
CA PHE A 33 14.04 -5.47 3.29
C PHE A 33 13.28 -4.66 2.25
N ASN A 34 13.14 -5.24 1.07
CA ASN A 34 12.26 -4.78 0.02
C ASN A 34 10.88 -5.39 0.25
N TRP A 35 9.96 -4.57 0.74
CA TRP A 35 8.57 -4.92 1.01
C TRP A 35 7.70 -4.58 -0.20
N ARG A 36 6.80 -5.49 -0.58
CA ARG A 36 5.74 -5.21 -1.55
C ARG A 36 4.42 -5.78 -1.06
N ILE A 37 3.35 -5.02 -1.26
CA ILE A 37 1.99 -5.45 -0.95
C ILE A 37 1.25 -5.60 -2.28
N HIS A 38 0.71 -6.78 -2.52
CA HIS A 38 -0.11 -7.10 -3.67
C HIS A 38 -1.58 -7.13 -3.24
N HIS A 39 -2.41 -6.25 -3.80
CA HIS A 39 -3.84 -6.20 -3.55
C HIS A 39 -4.59 -5.58 -4.75
N PRO A 40 -5.63 -6.23 -5.29
CA PRO A 40 -6.04 -7.60 -4.99
C PRO A 40 -4.97 -8.60 -5.45
N PHE A 41 -4.79 -9.69 -4.70
CA PHE A 41 -3.85 -10.76 -5.07
C PHE A 41 -4.59 -11.93 -5.72
N GLU A 42 -4.06 -12.45 -6.84
CA GLU A 42 -4.71 -13.49 -7.67
C GLU A 42 -6.12 -13.10 -8.14
N ASP A 43 -6.35 -11.80 -8.37
CA ASP A 43 -7.66 -11.26 -8.76
C ASP A 43 -8.80 -11.53 -7.76
N VAL A 44 -8.46 -11.85 -6.50
CA VAL A 44 -9.42 -11.99 -5.40
C VAL A 44 -9.48 -10.68 -4.62
N GLU A 45 -10.64 -10.01 -4.68
CA GLU A 45 -10.85 -8.64 -4.17
C GLU A 45 -10.36 -8.43 -2.73
N ASN A 46 -10.64 -9.39 -1.84
CA ASN A 46 -10.29 -9.30 -0.43
C ASN A 46 -9.08 -10.19 -0.08
N ARG A 47 -8.13 -10.34 -1.00
CA ARG A 47 -6.90 -11.11 -0.76
C ARG A 47 -5.69 -10.20 -0.87
N VAL A 48 -4.88 -10.20 0.17
CA VAL A 48 -3.62 -9.45 0.25
C VAL A 48 -2.46 -10.45 0.25
N ALA A 49 -1.41 -10.17 -0.51
CA ALA A 49 -0.13 -10.84 -0.33
C ALA A 49 0.98 -9.84 0.03
N VAL A 50 1.75 -10.18 1.05
CA VAL A 50 2.98 -9.49 1.45
C VAL A 50 4.16 -10.25 0.88
N GLU A 51 4.99 -9.55 0.12
CA GLU A 51 6.23 -10.06 -0.43
C GLU A 51 7.41 -9.38 0.28
N VAL A 52 8.40 -10.18 0.69
CA VAL A 52 9.62 -9.68 1.32
C VAL A 52 10.85 -10.29 0.67
N ALA A 53 11.79 -9.43 0.27
CA ALA A 53 13.08 -9.81 -0.30
C ALA A 53 14.21 -8.94 0.27
N PRO A 54 15.47 -9.37 0.22
CA PRO A 54 16.59 -8.45 0.48
C PRO A 54 16.74 -7.43 -0.66
N TRP A 55 17.14 -6.20 -0.33
CA TRP A 55 17.64 -5.24 -1.33
C TRP A 55 18.94 -5.72 -2.01
N LYS A 56 19.78 -6.45 -1.26
CA LYS A 56 21.05 -7.00 -1.71
C LYS A 56 21.46 -8.23 -0.88
N GLY A 57 22.28 -9.09 -1.48
CA GLY A 57 22.80 -10.27 -0.78
C GLY A 57 21.76 -11.37 -0.58
N LEU A 58 21.96 -12.17 0.46
CA LEU A 58 21.13 -13.33 0.80
C LEU A 58 20.65 -13.25 2.24
N ILE A 59 19.38 -13.60 2.49
CA ILE A 59 18.83 -13.72 3.84
C ILE A 59 18.51 -15.19 4.12
N PRO A 60 19.35 -15.90 4.90
CA PRO A 60 19.02 -17.25 5.35
C PRO A 60 18.04 -17.20 6.53
N ARG A 61 17.33 -18.31 6.78
CA ARG A 61 16.55 -18.53 8.01
C ARG A 61 15.56 -17.40 8.33
N TRP A 62 14.84 -16.94 7.32
CA TRP A 62 13.87 -15.86 7.43
C TRP A 62 12.60 -16.30 8.18
N ARG A 63 11.92 -15.35 8.83
CA ARG A 63 10.66 -15.55 9.55
C ARG A 63 9.72 -14.38 9.32
N PHE A 64 8.46 -14.69 9.08
CA PHE A 64 7.35 -13.78 9.35
C PHE A 64 6.94 -13.87 10.81
N VAL A 65 6.43 -12.75 11.32
CA VAL A 65 5.83 -12.60 12.64
C VAL A 65 4.49 -11.90 12.46
N VAL A 66 3.45 -12.47 13.06
CA VAL A 66 2.09 -11.90 13.04
C VAL A 66 1.51 -11.92 14.46
N PRO A 67 0.48 -11.10 14.76
CA PRO A 67 -0.20 -11.12 16.05
C PRO A 67 -0.66 -12.52 16.44
N GLY A 68 -0.49 -12.89 17.71
CA GLY A 68 -0.76 -14.26 18.19
C GLY A 68 -2.24 -14.63 18.24
N ASP A 69 -3.14 -13.66 18.17
CA ASP A 69 -4.59 -13.81 18.09
C ASP A 69 -5.12 -13.79 16.64
N PHE A 70 -4.27 -13.47 15.67
CA PHE A 70 -4.62 -13.56 14.26
C PHE A 70 -4.83 -15.02 13.87
N LYS A 71 -5.90 -15.31 13.12
CA LYS A 71 -6.30 -16.68 12.73
C LYS A 71 -5.29 -17.41 11.84
N GLY A 72 -4.20 -16.74 11.48
CA GLY A 72 -3.10 -17.25 10.67
C GLY A 72 -3.29 -16.90 9.20
N PRO A 73 -2.21 -16.92 8.41
CA PRO A 73 -2.30 -16.70 6.99
C PRO A 73 -3.04 -17.82 6.27
N SER A 74 -3.63 -17.50 5.12
CA SER A 74 -4.24 -18.52 4.26
C SER A 74 -3.19 -19.35 3.53
N ARG A 75 -2.05 -18.74 3.19
CA ARG A 75 -0.87 -19.43 2.66
C ARG A 75 0.40 -18.62 2.92
N TRP A 76 1.54 -19.29 2.88
CA TRP A 76 2.85 -18.67 2.92
C TRP A 76 3.87 -19.55 2.22
N GLY A 77 4.94 -18.95 1.71
CA GLY A 77 5.91 -19.70 0.92
C GLY A 77 7.03 -18.84 0.39
N VAL A 78 7.67 -19.33 -0.67
CA VAL A 78 8.72 -18.62 -1.41
C VAL A 78 8.44 -18.63 -2.89
N GLY A 79 8.95 -17.65 -3.62
CA GLY A 79 8.72 -17.60 -5.06
C GLY A 79 9.63 -16.62 -5.78
N PRO A 80 9.59 -16.59 -7.12
CA PRO A 80 10.28 -15.57 -7.91
C PRO A 80 9.80 -14.17 -7.51
N ALA A 81 10.74 -13.27 -7.22
CA ALA A 81 10.41 -11.92 -6.76
C ALA A 81 9.51 -11.17 -7.76
N GLY A 82 8.46 -10.53 -7.27
CA GLY A 82 7.48 -9.78 -8.06
C GLY A 82 6.53 -10.60 -8.93
N SER A 83 6.59 -11.94 -8.90
CA SER A 83 5.71 -12.77 -9.74
C SER A 83 4.35 -13.04 -9.11
N GLY A 84 4.28 -13.07 -7.77
CA GLY A 84 3.12 -13.57 -7.05
C GLY A 84 2.98 -15.10 -7.08
N GLU A 85 3.87 -15.83 -7.76
CA GLU A 85 3.91 -17.29 -7.68
C GLU A 85 4.45 -17.71 -6.30
N ILE A 86 3.77 -18.66 -5.64
CA ILE A 86 4.13 -19.11 -4.28
C ILE A 86 4.32 -20.63 -4.29
N ASP A 87 5.52 -21.06 -3.92
CA ASP A 87 5.82 -22.43 -3.54
C ASP A 87 5.68 -22.58 -2.02
N GLU A 88 4.65 -23.34 -1.61
CA GLU A 88 4.33 -23.63 -0.21
C GLU A 88 5.18 -24.78 0.37
N ASP A 89 5.92 -25.54 -0.46
CA ASP A 89 6.84 -26.60 -0.01
C ASP A 89 8.16 -25.99 0.50
N VAL A 90 8.05 -25.17 1.53
CA VAL A 90 9.17 -24.45 2.11
C VAL A 90 10.14 -25.44 2.73
N LYS A 91 11.35 -25.51 2.16
CA LYS A 91 12.40 -26.41 2.66
C LYS A 91 12.73 -26.14 4.12
N ARG A 92 12.53 -27.17 4.94
CA ARG A 92 12.71 -27.16 6.41
C ARG A 92 11.89 -26.01 7.00
N PRO A 93 10.56 -26.10 7.06
CA PRO A 93 9.77 -25.03 7.66
C PRO A 93 10.08 -24.95 9.16
N ALA A 94 10.09 -23.74 9.72
CA ALA A 94 10.13 -23.51 11.15
C ALA A 94 8.91 -22.68 11.55
N LYS A 95 8.29 -23.01 12.67
CA LYS A 95 7.17 -22.28 13.24
C LYS A 95 7.12 -22.48 14.74
N ASP A 96 6.69 -21.46 15.47
CA ASP A 96 6.44 -21.54 16.91
C ASP A 96 5.52 -20.39 17.36
N GLY A 97 5.12 -20.46 18.63
CA GLY A 97 4.23 -19.52 19.29
C GLY A 97 2.83 -20.12 19.57
N PRO A 98 1.97 -19.36 20.27
CA PRO A 98 2.15 -17.97 20.65
C PRO A 98 3.26 -17.75 21.69
N ILE A 99 4.10 -16.73 21.48
CA ILE A 99 5.18 -16.32 22.38
C ILE A 99 5.13 -14.82 22.63
N GLN A 100 5.48 -14.41 23.84
CA GLN A 100 5.56 -13.00 24.22
C GLN A 100 6.85 -12.39 23.64
N MET A 101 6.73 -11.39 22.76
CA MET A 101 7.89 -10.58 22.38
C MET A 101 8.44 -9.83 23.60
N VAL A 102 9.76 -9.66 23.67
CA VAL A 102 10.40 -8.89 24.75
C VAL A 102 9.84 -7.47 24.73
N ASN A 103 9.11 -7.10 25.78
CA ASN A 103 8.40 -5.82 25.90
C ASN A 103 7.40 -5.54 24.73
N GLY A 104 6.93 -6.56 24.03
CA GLY A 104 6.04 -6.43 22.87
C GLY A 104 4.70 -7.14 23.07
N PRO A 105 3.97 -7.44 21.98
CA PRO A 105 2.74 -8.25 22.01
C PRO A 105 3.02 -9.76 21.98
N LEU A 106 1.96 -10.55 22.17
CA LEU A 106 1.97 -11.98 21.86
C LEU A 106 1.98 -12.19 20.34
N VAL A 107 2.85 -13.06 19.86
CA VAL A 107 3.03 -13.30 18.42
C VAL A 107 3.17 -14.78 18.10
N VAL A 108 2.83 -15.13 16.88
CA VAL A 108 3.26 -16.38 16.25
C VAL A 108 4.27 -16.06 15.16
N TRP A 109 5.23 -16.94 14.94
CA TRP A 109 6.23 -16.77 13.90
C TRP A 109 6.41 -18.06 13.10
N PHE A 110 6.75 -17.90 11.83
CA PHE A 110 7.00 -19.02 10.92
C PHE A 110 7.87 -18.58 9.75
N GLY A 111 8.53 -19.52 9.09
CA GLY A 111 9.33 -19.23 7.91
C GLY A 111 10.20 -20.40 7.45
N GLY A 112 11.12 -20.09 6.55
CA GLY A 112 11.96 -21.08 5.88
C GLY A 112 13.43 -20.99 6.25
N HIS A 113 14.22 -21.98 5.84
CA HIS A 113 15.67 -21.94 5.97
C HIS A 113 16.37 -21.56 4.67
N GLU A 114 15.75 -21.86 3.53
CA GLU A 114 16.30 -21.54 2.22
C GLU A 114 16.44 -20.03 2.05
N SER A 115 17.60 -19.61 1.56
CA SER A 115 17.93 -18.19 1.49
C SER A 115 17.06 -17.45 0.50
N LEU A 116 16.58 -16.29 0.91
CA LEU A 116 16.01 -15.29 0.00
C LEU A 116 17.12 -14.53 -0.71
N SER A 117 16.78 -13.94 -1.84
CA SER A 117 17.69 -13.13 -2.66
C SER A 117 16.90 -12.04 -3.38
N THR A 118 17.57 -11.15 -4.10
CA THR A 118 16.89 -10.15 -4.93
C THR A 118 15.99 -10.74 -6.01
N LYS A 119 16.10 -12.04 -6.31
CA LYS A 119 15.28 -12.78 -7.28
C LYS A 119 14.29 -13.76 -6.63
N ARG A 120 14.35 -13.93 -5.31
CA ARG A 120 13.53 -14.90 -4.59
C ARG A 120 13.03 -14.31 -3.29
N SER A 121 11.72 -14.15 -3.20
CA SER A 121 11.04 -13.52 -2.08
C SER A 121 10.34 -14.56 -1.21
N ALA A 122 10.10 -14.20 0.05
CA ALA A 122 9.12 -14.86 0.88
C ALA A 122 7.76 -14.18 0.66
N TYR A 123 6.70 -14.98 0.66
CA TYR A 123 5.33 -14.54 0.48
C TYR A 123 4.47 -14.94 1.67
N LEU A 124 3.56 -14.06 2.05
CA LEU A 124 2.57 -14.26 3.09
C LEU A 124 1.22 -13.75 2.62
N VAL A 125 0.18 -14.58 2.64
CA VAL A 125 -1.13 -14.23 2.08
C VAL A 125 -2.20 -14.31 3.14
N PHE A 126 -3.12 -13.35 3.08
CA PHE A 126 -4.28 -13.25 3.94
C PHE A 126 -5.54 -13.23 3.09
N ASP A 127 -6.54 -14.00 3.51
CA ASP A 127 -7.91 -13.88 3.00
C ASP A 127 -8.73 -13.02 3.97
N GLY A 128 -9.45 -12.03 3.44
CA GLY A 128 -10.21 -11.07 4.22
C GLY A 128 -9.33 -9.94 4.77
N GLU A 129 -9.64 -9.50 5.98
CA GLU A 129 -8.93 -8.40 6.65
C GLU A 129 -7.53 -8.86 7.08
N PRO A 130 -6.45 -8.15 6.67
CA PRO A 130 -5.10 -8.46 7.10
C PRO A 130 -4.90 -8.17 8.59
N PRO A 131 -3.87 -8.74 9.25
CA PRO A 131 -3.53 -8.37 10.62
C PRO A 131 -3.12 -6.89 10.69
N HIS A 132 -3.26 -6.28 11.87
CA HIS A 132 -2.91 -4.87 12.07
C HIS A 132 -1.41 -4.58 11.81
N TYR A 133 -0.52 -5.56 11.97
CA TYR A 133 0.86 -5.51 11.47
C TYR A 133 1.38 -6.87 11.00
N VAL A 134 2.45 -6.83 10.22
CA VAL A 134 3.32 -7.97 9.90
C VAL A 134 4.76 -7.52 10.14
N ALA A 135 5.55 -8.38 10.79
CA ALA A 135 6.97 -8.17 10.92
C ALA A 135 7.77 -9.32 10.28
N PHE A 136 9.02 -9.04 9.95
CA PHE A 136 9.92 -9.95 9.29
C PHE A 136 11.33 -9.80 9.85
N GLY A 137 12.04 -10.91 9.93
CA GLY A 137 13.44 -10.92 10.35
C GLY A 137 14.11 -12.24 10.01
N HIS A 138 15.36 -12.38 10.49
CA HIS A 138 16.15 -13.59 10.29
C HIS A 138 16.50 -14.23 11.62
N ALA A 139 16.63 -15.55 11.64
CA ALA A 139 17.00 -16.31 12.83
C ALA A 139 18.50 -16.66 12.81
N GLU A 140 19.16 -16.50 13.96
CA GLU A 140 20.57 -16.91 14.13
C GLU A 140 20.74 -18.42 14.14
N THR A 141 19.73 -19.15 14.63
CA THR A 141 19.76 -20.61 14.78
C THR A 141 18.72 -21.30 13.90
N VAL A 142 18.98 -22.58 13.59
CA VAL A 142 18.02 -23.44 12.89
C VAL A 142 16.82 -23.64 13.80
N GLY A 143 15.62 -23.34 13.31
CA GLY A 143 14.38 -23.43 14.10
C GLY A 143 14.24 -22.40 15.23
N GLY A 144 15.13 -21.41 15.34
CA GLY A 144 15.00 -20.35 16.34
C GLY A 144 14.03 -19.22 15.93
N PRO A 145 13.66 -18.35 16.88
CA PRO A 145 12.86 -17.16 16.62
C PRO A 145 13.65 -16.14 15.79
N PRO A 146 12.97 -15.18 15.14
CA PRO A 146 13.65 -14.09 14.46
C PRO A 146 14.29 -13.10 15.44
N GLY A 147 15.43 -12.55 15.05
CA GLY A 147 15.99 -11.31 15.57
C GLY A 147 15.85 -10.17 14.54
N ASN A 148 16.20 -8.95 14.97
CA ASN A 148 16.25 -7.74 14.12
C ASN A 148 14.99 -7.58 13.25
N LEU A 149 13.83 -7.42 13.91
CA LEU A 149 12.55 -7.34 13.22
C LEU A 149 12.34 -5.95 12.62
N GLU A 150 11.92 -5.93 11.36
CA GLU A 150 11.26 -4.77 10.72
C GLU A 150 9.82 -5.15 10.42
N GLY A 151 8.89 -4.20 10.41
CA GLY A 151 7.49 -4.49 10.14
C GLY A 151 6.75 -3.37 9.47
N ILE A 152 5.64 -3.74 8.85
CA ILE A 152 4.67 -2.86 8.20
C ILE A 152 3.33 -2.97 8.93
N SER A 153 2.56 -1.89 8.92
CA SER A 153 1.21 -1.83 9.50
C SER A 153 0.16 -1.67 8.39
N PHE A 154 -1.03 -2.22 8.59
CA PHE A 154 -2.12 -2.19 7.60
C PHE A 154 -3.21 -1.14 7.91
N GLY A 155 -2.98 -0.23 8.87
CA GLY A 155 -3.89 0.87 9.25
C GLY A 155 -3.22 1.99 10.06
N ASP A 156 -3.96 3.04 10.41
CA ASP A 156 -3.51 4.22 11.20
C ASP A 156 -3.39 3.94 12.72
N ASP A 157 -3.99 2.85 13.22
CA ASP A 157 -3.97 2.48 14.63
C ASP A 157 -2.68 1.71 14.99
N HIS A 158 -1.60 2.47 15.13
CA HIS A 158 -0.42 1.98 15.82
C HIS A 158 -0.73 1.88 17.33
N PRO A 159 -0.44 0.76 18.01
CA PRO A 159 -0.34 0.79 19.47
C PRO A 159 0.79 1.76 19.80
N THR A 160 0.42 2.96 20.24
CA THR A 160 1.38 3.95 20.69
C THR A 160 2.17 3.35 21.83
N HIS A 161 3.48 3.23 21.65
CA HIS A 161 4.35 2.96 22.77
C HIS A 161 4.02 3.98 23.87
N PRO A 162 3.97 3.59 25.15
CA PRO A 162 3.57 4.49 26.25
C PRO A 162 4.49 5.73 26.44
N ASN A 163 5.53 5.88 25.60
CA ASN A 163 6.45 7.02 25.56
C ASN A 163 6.57 7.67 24.17
N ALA A 164 5.74 7.31 23.18
CA ALA A 164 5.67 8.03 21.91
C ALA A 164 4.89 9.33 22.14
N HIS A 165 5.60 10.42 22.42
CA HIS A 165 4.99 11.74 22.52
C HIS A 165 4.59 12.19 21.11
N ILE A 166 3.36 11.87 20.70
CA ILE A 166 2.77 12.40 19.48
C ILE A 166 2.44 13.88 19.75
N ASP A 167 3.04 14.77 18.97
CA ASP A 167 2.67 16.18 18.95
C ASP A 167 1.20 16.31 18.48
N PRO A 168 0.28 16.84 19.31
CA PRO A 168 -1.14 16.97 18.97
C PRO A 168 -1.42 17.86 17.74
N SER A 169 -0.44 18.64 17.27
CA SER A 169 -0.59 19.56 16.14
C SER A 169 -0.72 18.87 14.77
N HIS A 170 -0.52 17.54 14.69
CA HIS A 170 -0.69 16.76 13.47
C HIS A 170 -2.01 15.97 13.40
N SER A 171 -3.04 16.38 14.14
CA SER A 171 -4.40 15.86 13.93
C SER A 171 -4.97 16.42 12.62
N HIS A 172 -5.12 15.59 11.60
CA HIS A 172 -5.91 15.92 10.41
C HIS A 172 -7.38 16.09 10.81
N SER A 173 -7.76 17.31 11.17
CA SER A 173 -9.15 17.71 11.24
C SER A 173 -9.70 17.66 9.81
N GLN A 174 -10.51 16.64 9.51
CA GLN A 174 -11.35 16.63 8.31
C GLN A 174 -12.19 17.92 8.30
N PRO A 175 -12.16 18.75 7.24
CA PRO A 175 -13.14 19.80 7.11
C PRO A 175 -14.51 19.15 6.84
N THR A 176 -15.43 19.33 7.79
CA THR A 176 -16.86 19.03 7.61
C THR A 176 -17.37 19.68 6.32
N PRO A 177 -18.07 18.94 5.43
CA PRO A 177 -18.72 19.56 4.28
C PRO A 177 -19.82 20.52 4.76
N PRO A 178 -20.00 21.68 4.09
CA PRO A 178 -21.04 22.63 4.46
C PRO A 178 -22.44 22.03 4.26
N PRO A 179 -23.44 22.44 5.07
CA PRO A 179 -24.80 21.95 4.92
C PRO A 179 -25.40 22.38 3.57
N PRO A 180 -26.30 21.57 2.98
CA PRO A 180 -26.96 21.92 1.73
C PRO A 180 -27.84 23.16 1.91
N SER A 181 -27.60 24.18 1.08
CA SER A 181 -28.47 25.34 0.96
C SER A 181 -29.86 24.90 0.53
N ALA A 182 -30.88 25.33 1.29
CA ALA A 182 -32.27 25.06 0.98
C ALA A 182 -32.65 25.65 -0.39
N GLY A 183 -33.14 24.80 -1.30
CA GLY A 183 -33.87 25.21 -2.49
C GLY A 183 -33.21 24.88 -3.82
N PHE A 184 -33.06 23.59 -4.14
CA PHE A 184 -33.00 23.16 -5.54
C PHE A 184 -33.77 21.84 -5.70
N ASP A 185 -34.95 21.95 -6.31
CA ASP A 185 -35.82 20.86 -6.72
C ASP A 185 -35.43 20.45 -8.16
N PRO A 186 -34.96 19.22 -8.42
CA PRO A 186 -34.52 18.82 -9.75
C PRO A 186 -35.65 18.36 -10.68
N HIS A 187 -36.92 18.55 -10.33
CA HIS A 187 -38.06 18.24 -11.19
C HIS A 187 -38.78 19.50 -11.71
N ALA A 188 -38.10 20.30 -12.51
CA ALA A 188 -38.72 21.30 -13.37
C ALA A 188 -38.02 21.32 -14.73
N GLY A 189 -38.67 20.72 -15.74
CA GLY A 189 -38.16 20.69 -17.10
C GLY A 189 -38.23 22.05 -17.79
N HIS A 190 -37.50 22.16 -18.91
CA HIS A 190 -38.04 22.68 -20.18
C HIS A 190 -37.06 22.31 -21.31
N ASP A 191 -37.66 21.79 -22.37
CA ASP A 191 -37.10 21.56 -23.69
C ASP A 191 -36.37 22.79 -24.23
N HIS A 192 -35.28 22.57 -24.98
CA HIS A 192 -35.05 23.29 -26.24
C HIS A 192 -34.12 22.46 -27.15
N ASP A 193 -34.78 21.92 -28.17
CA ASP A 193 -34.32 21.68 -29.54
C ASP A 193 -33.16 22.59 -29.97
N HIS A 194 -32.09 21.98 -30.50
CA HIS A 194 -31.44 22.38 -31.76
C HIS A 194 -30.34 21.36 -32.13
N SER A 195 -30.75 20.33 -32.86
CA SER A 195 -29.86 19.48 -33.65
C SER A 195 -29.60 20.15 -35.00
N HIS A 196 -28.35 20.50 -35.26
CA HIS A 196 -27.85 20.81 -36.59
C HIS A 196 -26.41 20.31 -36.67
N ASP A 197 -26.22 19.15 -37.29
CA ASP A 197 -25.10 18.84 -38.18
C ASP A 197 -25.21 17.37 -38.60
N ASP A 198 -26.01 17.13 -39.65
CA ASP A 198 -25.90 15.93 -40.47
C ASP A 198 -24.92 16.24 -41.62
N HIS A 199 -23.76 15.58 -41.61
CA HIS A 199 -22.88 15.47 -42.76
C HIS A 199 -23.07 14.10 -43.43
N ASP A 200 -23.57 14.18 -44.65
CA ASP A 200 -23.76 13.13 -45.65
C ASP A 200 -22.44 12.41 -45.98
N HIS A 201 -22.45 11.07 -45.84
CA HIS A 201 -21.68 10.21 -46.74
C HIS A 201 -22.52 8.99 -47.15
N SER A 202 -23.26 9.22 -48.24
CA SER A 202 -23.83 8.30 -49.21
C SER A 202 -23.22 6.88 -49.26
N VAL A 203 -24.11 5.91 -49.06
CA VAL A 203 -23.96 4.47 -49.30
C VAL A 203 -24.21 4.20 -50.79
N HIS A 204 -23.29 3.54 -51.49
CA HIS A 204 -23.59 2.83 -52.74
C HIS A 204 -23.91 1.38 -52.38
N ASN A 205 -25.08 0.89 -52.77
CA ASN A 205 -25.38 -0.54 -52.78
C ASN A 205 -25.92 -0.97 -54.15
N HIS A 206 -25.66 -2.23 -54.46
CA HIS A 206 -26.08 -2.99 -55.65
C HIS A 206 -27.59 -3.00 -55.88
#